data_AF-A0A7C5MYS9-F1
#
_entry.id   AF-A0A7C5MYS9-F1
#
_cell.length_a   1.000
_cell.length_b   1.000
_cell.length_c   1.000
_cell.angle_alpha   90.00
_cell.angle_beta   90.00
_cell.angle_gamma   90.00
#
_symmetry.space_group_name_H-M   'P 1'
#
loop_
_entity.id
_entity.type
_entity.pdbx_description
1 polymer ?
#
loop_
_entity_poly.entity_id
_entity_poly.type
_entity_poly.pdbx_seq_one_letter_code
_entity_poly.pdbx_strand_id
1 'polypeptide(L)' 'MAKKQKYYVVWVGKKAGVYTTWAATQTQTKGFPSAKYKS' A
#
# COMPACT_ATOMS: atom_id res chain seq x y z
N MET A 1 -18.38 -18.21 0.75
CA MET A 1 -18.06 -16.96 1.46
C MET A 1 -16.80 -16.34 0.86
N ALA A 2 -16.92 -15.32 0.00
CA ALA A 2 -15.78 -14.72 -0.68
C ALA A 2 -14.97 -13.86 0.31
N LYS A 3 -13.72 -14.24 0.59
CA LYS A 3 -12.79 -13.51 1.44
C LYS A 3 -12.52 -12.16 0.76
N LYS A 4 -13.03 -11.05 1.31
CA LYS A 4 -12.74 -9.70 0.80
C LYS A 4 -11.22 -9.53 0.71
N GLN A 5 -10.69 -9.46 -0.52
CA GLN A 5 -9.29 -9.14 -0.73
C GLN A 5 -9.07 -7.70 -0.27
N LYS A 6 -8.10 -7.51 0.63
CA LYS A 6 -7.66 -6.18 1.07
C LYS A 6 -6.73 -5.63 -0.02
N TYR A 7 -6.99 -4.39 -0.43
CA TYR A 7 -6.22 -3.72 -1.47
C TYR A 7 -5.64 -2.45 -0.90
N TYR A 8 -4.32 -2.39 -0.87
CA TYR A 8 -3.57 -1.26 -0.37
C TYR A 8 -3.12 -0.40 -1.54
N VAL A 9 -3.72 0.78 -1.68
CA VAL A 9 -3.39 1.72 -2.75
C VAL A 9 -2.36 2.70 -2.22
N VAL A 10 -1.15 2.69 -2.77
CA VAL A 10 -0.12 3.70 -2.47
C VAL A 10 -0.24 4.83 -3.50
N TRP A 11 -0.55 6.03 -3.01
CA TRP A 11 -0.65 7.26 -3.79
C TRP A 11 0.69 7.98 -3.85
N VAL A 12 1.37 8.04 -2.69
CA VAL A 12 2.68 8.67 -2.54
C VAL A 12 3.55 7.73 -1.73
N GLY A 13 4.71 7.38 -2.27
CA GLY A 13 5.65 6.41 -1.70
C GLY A 13 6.79 6.17 -2.69
N LYS A 14 7.64 5.19 -2.40
CA LYS A 14 8.73 4.81 -3.31
C LYS A 14 8.22 4.39 -4.69
N LYS A 15 7.08 3.69 -4.74
CA LYS A 15 6.37 3.28 -5.95
C LYS A 15 4.87 3.38 -5.68
N ALA A 16 4.22 4.27 -6.41
CA ALA A 16 2.77 4.36 -6.41
C ALA A 16 2.17 3.15 -7.15
N GLY A 17 1.09 2.58 -6.60
CA GLY A 17 0.49 1.37 -7.14
C GLY A 17 -0.49 0.71 -6.17
N VAL A 18 -1.20 -0.30 -6.67
CA VAL A 18 -2.13 -1.11 -5.87
C VAL A 18 -1.42 -2.40 -5.47
N TYR A 19 -1.38 -2.65 -4.17
CA TYR A 19 -0.81 -3.85 -3.56
C TYR A 19 -1.91 -4.67 -2.93
N THR A 20 -1.77 -5.99 -2.97
CA THR A 20 -2.69 -6.93 -2.31
C THR A 20 -2.23 -7.29 -0.90
N THR A 21 -1.04 -6.80 -0.49
CA THR A 21 -0.42 -7.14 0.79
C THR A 21 0.08 -5.91 1.54
N TRP A 22 -0.08 -5.96 2.87
CA TRP A 22 0.43 -4.91 3.76
C TRP A 22 1.96 -4.84 3.72
N ALA A 23 2.65 -5.98 3.67
CA ALA A 23 4.13 -6.02 3.65
C ALA A 23 4.70 -5.20 2.48
N ALA A 24 4.18 -5.41 1.26
CA ALA A 24 4.62 -4.65 0.09
C ALA A 24 4.34 -3.16 0.26
N THR A 25 3.15 -2.79 0.75
CA THR A 25 2.75 -1.40 1.03
C THR A 25 3.67 -0.75 2.05
N GLN A 26 3.98 -1.46 3.12
CA GLN A 26 4.84 -0.98 4.20
C GLN A 26 6.26 -0.75 3.69
N THR A 27 6.82 -1.59 2.83
CA THR A 27 8.15 -1.36 2.25
C THR A 27 8.20 -0.10 1.37
N GLN A 28 7.09 0.20 0.70
CA GLN A 28 6.93 1.35 -0.20
C GLN A 28 6.78 2.67 0.57
N THR A 29 6.09 2.65 1.70
CA THR A 29 5.79 3.84 2.51
C THR A 29 6.81 4.06 3.63
N LYS A 30 7.46 2.99 4.12
CA LYS A 30 8.46 3.07 5.19
C LYS A 30 9.70 3.82 4.72
N GLY A 31 9.94 4.96 5.39
CA GLY A 31 11.05 5.87 5.10
C GLY A 31 10.78 6.84 3.96
N PHE A 32 9.55 6.90 3.42
CA PHE A 32 9.18 7.90 2.42
C PHE A 32 8.47 9.08 3.11
N PRO A 33 9.05 10.28 3.14
CA PRO A 33 8.40 11.44 3.73
C PRO A 33 7.10 11.74 2.96
N SER A 34 6.01 11.98 3.69
CA SER A 34 4.67 12.23 3.13
C SER A 34 4.06 11.07 2.35
N ALA A 35 4.39 9.82 2.70
CA ALA A 35 3.74 8.66 2.12
C ALA A 35 2.22 8.68 2.34
N LYS A 36 1.46 8.55 1.25
CA LYS A 36 0.00 8.45 1.27
C LYS A 36 -0.40 7.08 0.75
N TYR A 37 -1.13 6.33 1.54
CA TYR A 37 -1.72 5.06 1.13
C TYR A 37 -3.16 4.93 1.65
N LYS A 38 -3.95 4.07 1.01
CA LYS A 38 -5.33 3.74 1.36
C LYS A 38 -5.43 2.22 1.52
N SER A 39 -6.24 1.75 2.46
CA SER A 39 -6.49 0.33 2.76
C SER A 39 -7.72 -0.23 2.06
#